data_AF-A0A7V1AHL9-F1
#
_entry.id   AF-A0A7V1AHL9-F1
#
_cell.length_a   1.000
_cell.length_b   1.000
_cell.length_c   1.000
_cell.angle_alpha   90.00
_cell.angle_beta   90.00
_cell.angle_gamma   90.00
#
_symmetry.space_group_name_H-M   'P 1'
#
loop_
_entity.id
_entity.type
_entity.pdbx_description
1 polymer ?
#
loop_
_entity_poly.entity_id
_entity_poly.type
_entity_poly.pdbx_seq_one_letter_code
_entity_poly.pdbx_strand_id
1 'polypeptide(L)'
;MQISKLTFIAFYLNGVLGSGKYNDIEIDEVKDQIQNRRIFDYLKEKLGTDVDLSLLTDDDKTELIDEWIGLVEAVDEGRKMCVDKNGLCLLVAYLLEGIQKRQSNN
;
A
#
# COMPACT_ATOMS: atom_id res chain seq x y z
N MET A 1 12.86 -0.90 -7.28
CA MET A 1 12.23 -2.24 -7.14
C MET A 1 11.65 -2.83 -8.44
N GLN A 2 11.62 -4.18 -8.59
CA GLN A 2 10.99 -4.90 -9.73
C GLN A 2 9.45 -4.83 -9.70
N ILE A 3 8.81 -4.69 -10.86
CA ILE A 3 7.34 -4.65 -10.99
C ILE A 3 6.67 -5.92 -10.43
N SER A 4 7.28 -7.09 -10.63
CA SER A 4 6.75 -8.36 -10.12
C SER A 4 6.52 -8.36 -8.61
N LYS A 5 7.43 -7.75 -7.83
CA LYS A 5 7.28 -7.63 -6.37
C LYS A 5 6.06 -6.78 -6.01
N LEU A 6 5.90 -5.61 -6.64
CA LEU A 6 4.73 -4.74 -6.44
C LEU A 6 3.43 -5.48 -6.71
N THR A 7 3.38 -6.23 -7.82
CA THR A 7 2.21 -7.02 -8.21
C THR A 7 1.87 -8.11 -7.17
N PHE A 8 2.87 -8.82 -6.64
CA PHE A 8 2.64 -9.82 -5.59
C PHE A 8 2.06 -9.20 -4.32
N ILE A 9 2.62 -8.07 -3.86
CA ILE A 9 2.09 -7.38 -2.67
C ILE A 9 0.66 -6.88 -2.93
N ALA A 10 0.37 -6.38 -4.13
CA ALA A 10 -0.98 -5.96 -4.49
C ALA A 10 -1.97 -7.14 -4.43
N PHE A 11 -1.58 -8.33 -4.92
CA PHE A 11 -2.41 -9.53 -4.79
C PHE A 11 -2.66 -9.94 -3.34
N TYR A 12 -1.65 -9.88 -2.47
CA TYR A 12 -1.81 -10.20 -1.05
C TYR A 12 -2.75 -9.22 -0.35
N LEU A 13 -2.55 -7.92 -0.52
CA LEU A 13 -3.44 -6.91 0.08
C LEU A 13 -4.86 -6.99 -0.50
N ASN A 14 -5.02 -7.29 -1.79
CA ASN A 14 -6.33 -7.53 -2.39
C ASN A 14 -7.03 -8.77 -1.77
N GLY A 15 -6.29 -9.84 -1.48
CA GLY A 15 -6.81 -11.01 -0.77
C GLY A 15 -7.26 -10.68 0.66
N VAL A 16 -6.46 -9.92 1.40
CA VAL A 16 -6.79 -9.43 2.74
C VAL A 16 -8.06 -8.57 2.69
N LEU A 17 -8.15 -7.61 1.76
CA LEU A 17 -9.32 -6.77 1.56
C LEU A 17 -10.57 -7.61 1.24
N GLY A 18 -10.45 -8.56 0.31
CA GLY A 18 -11.54 -9.44 -0.10
C GLY A 18 -12.09 -10.34 1.02
N SER A 19 -11.34 -10.54 2.11
CA SER A 19 -11.81 -11.28 3.28
C SER A 19 -12.87 -10.54 4.09
N GLY A 20 -12.93 -9.20 3.99
CA GLY A 20 -13.82 -8.33 4.77
C GLY A 20 -13.50 -8.24 6.26
N LYS A 21 -12.51 -8.98 6.78
CA LYS A 21 -12.14 -8.98 8.21
C LYS A 21 -11.58 -7.64 8.69
N TYR A 22 -10.92 -6.91 7.80
CA TYR A 22 -10.17 -5.69 8.08
C TYR A 22 -10.81 -4.45 7.44
N ASN A 23 -12.15 -4.48 7.33
CA ASN A 23 -12.91 -3.37 6.76
C ASN A 23 -12.90 -2.11 7.64
N ASP A 24 -12.47 -2.26 8.90
CA ASP A 24 -12.28 -1.20 9.89
C ASP A 24 -11.02 -0.36 9.68
N ILE A 25 -10.07 -0.80 8.86
CA ILE A 25 -8.85 -0.02 8.57
C ILE A 25 -9.23 1.23 7.78
N GLU A 26 -9.05 2.40 8.37
CA GLU A 26 -9.44 3.68 7.78
C GLU A 26 -8.33 4.25 6.87
N ILE A 27 -8.72 5.14 5.95
CA ILE A 27 -7.78 5.83 5.06
C ILE A 27 -6.82 6.70 5.86
N ASP A 28 -7.33 7.50 6.78
CA ASP A 28 -6.53 8.43 7.59
C ASP A 28 -5.57 7.68 8.50
N GLU A 29 -5.99 6.53 9.05
CA GLU A 29 -5.13 5.63 9.82
C GLU A 29 -3.92 5.16 8.98
N VAL A 30 -4.16 4.69 7.75
CA VAL A 30 -3.08 4.26 6.84
C VAL A 30 -2.17 5.43 6.46
N LYS A 31 -2.73 6.60 6.15
CA LYS A 31 -1.95 7.80 5.82
C LYS A 31 -1.04 8.21 6.98
N ASP A 32 -1.54 8.20 8.21
CA ASP A 32 -0.73 8.48 9.41
C ASP A 32 0.41 7.46 9.57
N GLN A 33 0.14 6.17 9.38
CA GLN A 33 1.20 5.15 9.45
C GLN A 33 2.26 5.29 8.34
N ILE A 34 1.88 5.75 7.14
CA ILE A 34 2.81 6.07 6.06
C ILE A 34 3.68 7.27 6.44
N GLN A 35 3.08 8.37 6.90
CA GLN A 35 3.79 9.59 7.31
C GLN A 35 4.77 9.34 8.46
N ASN A 36 4.38 8.48 9.41
CA ASN A 36 5.25 8.05 10.50
C ASN A 36 6.27 6.95 10.12
N ARG A 37 6.31 6.54 8.84
CA ARG A 37 7.19 5.47 8.31
C ARG A 37 7.01 4.12 9.00
N ARG A 38 5.83 3.85 9.56
CA ARG A 38 5.49 2.63 10.32
C ARG A 38 4.53 1.70 9.60
N ILE A 39 4.14 2.00 8.36
CA ILE A 39 3.10 1.26 7.64
C ILE A 39 3.34 -0.26 7.57
N PHE A 40 4.57 -0.73 7.35
CA PHE A 40 4.84 -2.17 7.27
C PHE A 40 4.80 -2.86 8.64
N ASP A 41 5.24 -2.18 9.71
CA ASP A 41 5.11 -2.69 11.08
C ASP A 41 3.63 -2.77 11.47
N TYR A 42 2.88 -1.69 11.18
CA TYR A 42 1.44 -1.63 11.38
C TYR A 42 0.71 -2.76 10.64
N LEU A 43 1.01 -2.99 9.36
CA LEU A 43 0.38 -4.07 8.59
C LEU A 43 0.71 -5.44 9.18
N LYS A 44 1.93 -5.66 9.65
CA LYS A 44 2.32 -6.91 10.29
C LYS A 44 1.60 -7.11 11.63
N GLU A 45 1.46 -6.06 12.44
CA GLU A 45 0.75 -6.09 13.72
C GLU A 45 -0.76 -6.30 13.52
N LYS A 46 -1.37 -5.61 12.57
CA LYS A 46 -2.82 -5.62 12.32
C LYS A 46 -3.30 -6.84 11.55
N LEU A 47 -2.56 -7.28 10.53
CA LEU A 47 -2.96 -8.36 9.63
C LEU A 47 -2.33 -9.71 10.01
N GLY A 48 -1.25 -9.71 10.79
CA GLY A 48 -0.58 -10.91 11.25
C GLY A 48 -0.18 -11.84 10.09
N THR A 49 -0.66 -13.08 10.13
CA THR A 49 -0.38 -14.11 9.11
C THR A 49 -1.27 -14.01 7.87
N ASP A 50 -2.27 -13.12 7.86
CA ASP A 50 -3.17 -12.97 6.70
C ASP A 50 -2.48 -12.22 5.53
N VAL A 51 -1.29 -11.63 5.75
CA VAL A 51 -0.47 -10.98 4.73
C VAL A 51 0.96 -11.53 4.71
N ASP A 52 1.51 -11.75 3.52
CA ASP A 52 2.92 -12.11 3.35
C ASP A 52 3.72 -10.93 2.77
N LEU A 53 4.54 -10.30 3.61
CA LEU A 53 5.41 -9.19 3.21
C LEU A 53 6.89 -9.62 3.08
N SER A 54 7.18 -10.92 3.14
CA SER A 54 8.55 -11.46 3.14
C SER A 54 9.30 -11.23 1.82
N LEU A 55 8.57 -10.93 0.74
CA LEU A 55 9.14 -10.60 -0.58
C LEU A 55 9.84 -9.21 -0.62
N LEU A 56 9.55 -8.34 0.36
CA LEU A 56 10.12 -7.00 0.45
C LEU A 56 11.35 -6.99 1.34
N THR A 57 12.48 -6.53 0.81
CA THR A 57 13.65 -6.16 1.63
C THR A 57 13.37 -4.87 2.39
N ASP A 58 14.23 -4.52 3.35
CA ASP A 58 14.10 -3.24 4.06
C ASP A 58 14.35 -2.04 3.13
N ASP A 59 15.19 -2.20 2.11
CA ASP A 59 15.36 -1.20 1.05
C ASP A 59 14.08 -1.06 0.20
N ASP A 60 13.43 -2.17 -0.18
CA ASP A 60 12.16 -2.13 -0.92
C ASP A 60 11.07 -1.41 -0.10
N LYS A 61 11.01 -1.68 1.21
CA LYS A 61 10.07 -1.00 2.13
C LYS A 61 10.36 0.49 2.23
N THR A 62 11.64 0.87 2.33
CA THR A 62 12.06 2.27 2.39
C THR A 62 11.68 3.00 1.10
N GLU A 63 11.97 2.41 -0.06
CA GLU A 63 11.58 2.92 -1.39
C GLU A 63 10.06 3.14 -1.47
N LEU A 64 9.26 2.16 -1.04
CA LEU A 64 7.79 2.27 -1.02
C LEU A 64 7.28 3.36 -0.09
N ILE A 65 7.82 3.47 1.12
CA ILE A 65 7.41 4.51 2.08
C ILE A 65 7.67 5.89 1.49
N ASP A 66 8.85 6.12 0.92
CA ASP A 66 9.19 7.41 0.33
C ASP A 66 8.28 7.78 -0.85
N GLU A 67 7.96 6.79 -1.71
CA GLU A 67 6.99 6.97 -2.79
C GLU A 67 5.59 7.31 -2.26
N TRP A 68 5.13 6.60 -1.23
CA TRP A 68 3.79 6.77 -0.68
C TRP A 68 3.63 8.06 0.12
N ILE A 69 4.65 8.53 0.82
CA ILE A 69 4.65 9.87 1.45
C ILE A 69 4.35 10.94 0.39
N GLY A 70 5.03 10.89 -0.76
CA GLY A 70 4.78 11.82 -1.86
C GLY A 70 3.35 11.74 -2.40
N LEU A 71 2.74 10.54 -2.41
CA LEU A 71 1.34 10.37 -2.82
C LEU A 71 0.35 10.93 -1.78
N VAL A 72 0.61 10.70 -0.49
CA VAL A 72 -0.24 11.24 0.60
C VAL A 72 -0.33 12.76 0.53
N GLU A 73 0.77 13.44 0.19
CA GLU A 73 0.82 14.89 0.12
C GLU A 73 0.23 15.47 -1.17
N ALA A 74 0.40 14.77 -2.30
CA ALA A 74 0.13 15.32 -3.62
C ALA A 74 -1.17 14.84 -4.27
N VAL A 75 -1.79 13.77 -3.76
CA VAL A 75 -2.89 13.08 -4.43
C VAL A 75 -4.15 13.07 -3.57
N ASP A 76 -5.25 13.50 -4.20
CA ASP A 76 -6.62 13.25 -3.76
C ASP A 76 -7.02 11.85 -4.22
N GLU A 77 -7.01 10.89 -3.30
CA GLU A 77 -7.22 9.46 -3.57
C GLU A 77 -8.61 9.15 -4.12
N GLY A 78 -9.65 9.84 -3.65
CA GLY A 78 -11.02 9.63 -4.14
C GLY A 78 -11.11 10.02 -5.61
N ARG A 79 -10.64 11.23 -5.94
CA ARG A 79 -10.71 11.76 -7.31
C ARG A 79 -9.74 11.10 -8.29
N LYS A 80 -8.53 10.75 -7.85
CA LYS A 80 -7.45 10.28 -8.75
C LYS A 80 -7.28 8.78 -8.77
N MET A 81 -7.66 8.09 -7.70
CA MET A 81 -7.41 6.67 -7.53
C MET A 81 -8.69 5.86 -7.31
N CYS A 82 -9.86 6.51 -7.31
CA CYS A 82 -11.16 5.89 -7.08
C CYS A 82 -11.26 5.18 -5.73
N VAL A 83 -10.62 5.74 -4.69
CA VAL A 83 -10.62 5.20 -3.34
C VAL A 83 -11.35 6.15 -2.40
N ASP A 84 -12.60 5.82 -2.05
CA ASP A 84 -13.44 6.63 -1.15
C ASP A 84 -13.47 6.08 0.29
N LYS A 85 -13.01 4.83 0.49
CA LYS A 85 -13.03 4.15 1.78
C LYS A 85 -11.98 3.05 1.84
N ASN A 86 -11.69 2.62 3.07
CA ASN A 86 -10.81 1.51 3.42
C ASN A 86 -9.33 1.73 3.07
N GLY A 87 -8.48 1.75 4.10
CA GLY A 87 -7.05 2.00 3.95
C GLY A 87 -6.30 0.90 3.18
N LEU A 88 -6.77 -0.36 3.16
CA LEU A 88 -6.16 -1.40 2.33
C LEU A 88 -6.43 -1.16 0.85
N CYS A 89 -7.60 -0.62 0.49
CA CYS A 89 -7.90 -0.21 -0.88
C CYS A 89 -6.94 0.89 -1.35
N LEU A 90 -6.62 1.85 -0.47
CA LEU A 90 -5.63 2.89 -0.75
C LEU A 90 -4.23 2.29 -1.04
N LEU A 91 -3.77 1.35 -0.21
CA LEU A 91 -2.45 0.72 -0.41
C LEU A 91 -2.38 -0.06 -1.71
N VAL A 92 -3.45 -0.77 -2.09
CA VAL A 92 -3.55 -1.43 -3.41
C VAL A 92 -3.44 -0.38 -4.52
N ALA A 93 -4.16 0.73 -4.43
CA ALA A 93 -4.07 1.80 -5.43
C ALA A 93 -2.67 2.41 -5.54
N TYR A 94 -1.96 2.60 -4.42
CA TYR A 94 -0.58 3.10 -4.42
C TYR A 94 0.40 2.11 -5.07
N LEU A 95 0.20 0.80 -4.88
CA LEU A 95 0.98 -0.23 -5.58
C LEU A 95 0.71 -0.19 -7.09
N LEU A 96 -0.55 -0.03 -7.52
CA LEU A 96 -0.92 0.11 -8.92
C LEU A 96 -0.28 1.35 -9.57
N GLU A 97 -0.30 2.50 -8.86
CA GLU A 97 0.39 3.72 -9.30
C GLU A 97 1.91 3.48 -9.43
N GLY A 98 2.52 2.80 -8.46
CA GLY A 98 3.93 2.43 -8.51
C GLY A 98 4.28 1.53 -9.70
N ILE A 99 3.40 0.60 -10.07
CA ILE A 99 3.52 -0.24 -11.28
C ILE A 99 3.41 0.63 -12.54
N GLN A 100 2.40 1.49 -12.63
CA GLN A 100 2.16 2.36 -13.78
C GLN A 100 3.34 3.30 -14.05
N LYS A 101 3.89 3.95 -13.01
CA LYS A 101 5.05 4.85 -13.13
C LYS A 101 6.27 4.12 -13.68
N ARG A 102 6.53 2.90 -13.20
CA ARG A 102 7.67 2.08 -13.66
C ARG A 102 7.49 1.59 -15.10
N GLN A 103 6.27 1.39 -15.57
CA GLN A 103 6.02 1.09 -16.99
C GLN A 103 6.12 2.32 -17.89
N SER A 104 5.69 3.49 -17.40
CA SER A 104 5.68 4.73 -18.19
C SER A 104 7.06 5.38 -18.35
N ASN A 105 8.00 5.03 -17.46
CA ASN A 105 9.37 5.52 -17.45
C ASN A 105 10.37 4.60 -18.18
N ASN A 106 9.90 3.52 -18.82
CA ASN A 106 10.67 2.63 -19.70
C ASN A 106 10.30 2.88 -21.16
#